data_AF-A0A1G7ZEP6-F1
#
_entry.id   AF-A0A1G7ZEP6-F1
#
_cell.length_a   1.000
_cell.length_b   1.000
_cell.length_c   1.000
_cell.angle_alpha   90.00
_cell.angle_beta   90.00
_cell.angle_gamma   90.00
#
_symmetry.space_group_name_H-M   'P 1'
#
loop_
_entity.id
_entity.type
_entity.pdbx_description
1 polymer ?
#
loop_
_entity_poly.entity_id
_entity_poly.type
_entity_poly.pdbx_seq_one_letter_code
_entity_poly.pdbx_strand_id
1 'polypeptide(L)' 'MDVTSQIKNNLISRIESSKDLDFLKALQTLFDTSEQELYQLSSEQKEAISKGRKQIKSGGSSSHEAVISEMKEWLLKK' A
#
# COMPACT_ATOMS: atom_id res chain seq x y z
N MET A 1 -24.79 -0.26 27.69
CA MET A 1 -23.45 -0.30 27.08
C MET A 1 -23.53 -1.19 25.85
N ASP A 2 -23.05 -0.69 24.72
CA ASP A 2 -23.06 -1.44 23.47
C ASP A 2 -22.03 -2.59 23.51
N VAL A 3 -22.41 -3.77 22.98
CA VAL A 3 -21.59 -5.00 23.03
C VAL A 3 -20.27 -4.80 22.29
N THR A 4 -20.27 -4.04 21.20
CA THR A 4 -19.04 -3.70 20.47
C THR A 4 -18.10 -2.86 21.34
N SER A 5 -18.65 -1.92 22.11
CA SER A 5 -17.86 -1.10 23.04
C SER A 5 -17.23 -1.93 24.16
N GLN A 6 -17.91 -2.97 24.67
CA GLN A 6 -17.33 -3.88 25.66
C GLN A 6 -16.19 -4.72 25.09
N ILE A 7 -16.35 -5.25 23.87
CA ILE A 7 -15.32 -6.04 23.19
C ILE A 7 -14.05 -5.19 22.95
N LYS A 8 -14.22 -3.94 22.50
CA LYS A 8 -13.11 -2.99 22.29
C LYS A 8 -12.33 -2.74 23.57
N ASN A 9 -13.03 -2.42 24.67
CA ASN A 9 -12.38 -2.14 25.94
C ASN A 9 -11.59 -3.35 26.47
N ASN A 10 -12.16 -4.56 26.36
CA ASN A 10 -11.47 -5.78 26.75
C ASN A 10 -10.19 -6.05 25.93
N LEU A 11 -10.23 -5.79 24.62
CA LEU A 11 -9.05 -5.93 23.76
C LEU A 11 -7.96 -4.93 24.14
N ILE A 12 -8.32 -3.66 24.34
CA ILE A 12 -7.38 -2.60 24.75
C ILE A 12 -6.69 -2.99 26.06
N SER A 13 -7.47 -3.36 27.08
CA SER A 13 -6.90 -3.76 28.37
C SER A 13 -5.97 -4.98 28.25
N ARG A 14 -6.30 -5.95 27.38
CA ARG A 14 -5.46 -7.12 27.17
C ARG A 14 -4.14 -6.77 26.47
N ILE A 15 -4.17 -5.85 25.51
CA ILE A 15 -2.98 -5.34 24.82
C ILE A 15 -2.10 -4.57 25.80
N GLU A 16 -2.66 -3.63 26.55
CA GLU A 16 -1.92 -2.79 27.52
C GLU A 16 -1.27 -3.63 28.63
N SER A 17 -1.92 -4.71 29.05
CA SER A 17 -1.40 -5.60 30.09
C SER A 17 -0.35 -6.61 29.59
N SER A 18 -0.24 -6.82 28.27
CA SER A 18 0.63 -7.85 27.71
C SER A 18 2.10 -7.40 27.68
N LYS A 19 3.00 -8.31 28.08
CA LYS A 19 4.46 -8.16 27.92
C LYS A 19 5.04 -9.17 26.93
N ASP A 20 4.20 -10.03 26.38
CA ASP A 20 4.59 -11.05 25.41
C ASP A 20 4.69 -10.43 24.03
N LEU A 21 5.94 -10.26 23.56
CA LEU A 21 6.24 -9.63 22.28
C LEU A 21 5.73 -10.46 21.09
N ASP A 22 5.81 -11.79 21.17
CA ASP A 22 5.40 -12.66 20.06
C ASP A 22 3.87 -12.68 19.92
N PHE A 23 3.15 -12.66 21.06
CA PHE A 23 1.71 -12.44 21.08
C PHE A 23 1.32 -11.09 20.47
N LEU A 24 2.00 -10.00 20.85
CA LEU A 24 1.71 -8.66 20.32
C LEU A 24 1.98 -8.57 18.82
N LYS A 25 3.06 -9.19 18.31
CA LYS A 25 3.35 -9.25 16.86
C LYS A 25 2.30 -10.04 16.09
N ALA A 26 1.84 -11.16 16.64
CA ALA A 26 0.78 -11.95 16.02
C ALA A 26 -0.53 -11.14 15.95
N LEU A 27 -0.86 -10.42 17.02
CA LEU A 27 -2.05 -9.56 17.09
C LEU A 27 -1.96 -8.39 16.10
N GLN A 28 -0.80 -7.74 15.99
CA GLN A 28 -0.55 -6.68 15.02
C GLN A 28 -0.74 -7.18 13.59
N THR A 29 -0.14 -8.33 13.25
CA THR A 29 -0.27 -8.95 11.93
C THR A 29 -1.74 -9.29 11.62
N LEU A 30 -2.49 -9.78 12.61
CA LEU A 30 -3.92 -10.07 12.43
C LEU A 30 -4.72 -8.81 12.11
N PHE A 31 -4.46 -7.69 12.80
CA PHE A 31 -5.13 -6.44 12.47
C PHE A 31 -4.74 -5.91 11.10
N ASP A 32 -3.44 -5.90 10.78
CA ASP A 32 -2.92 -5.43 9.49
C ASP A 32 -3.45 -6.26 8.30
N THR A 33 -3.74 -7.54 8.51
CA THR A 33 -4.34 -8.43 7.50
C THR A 33 -5.87 -8.35 7.45
N SER A 34 -6.51 -8.04 8.58
CA SER A 34 -7.96 -7.85 8.67
C SER A 34 -8.42 -6.52 8.05
N GLU A 35 -7.53 -5.52 8.02
CA GLU A 35 -7.69 -4.32 7.21
C GLU A 35 -7.49 -4.69 5.74
N GLN A 36 -8.51 -5.34 5.17
CA GLN A 36 -8.62 -5.53 3.74
C GLN A 36 -8.67 -4.14 3.10
N GLU A 37 -7.53 -3.66 2.55
CA GLU A 37 -7.56 -2.61 1.54
C GLU A 37 -8.64 -2.99 0.52
N LEU A 38 -9.56 -2.06 0.21
CA LEU A 38 -10.67 -2.26 -0.73
C LEU A 38 -10.22 -2.95 -2.04
N TYR A 39 -8.94 -2.80 -2.39
CA TYR A 39 -8.21 -3.60 -3.37
C TYR A 39 -6.85 -4.01 -2.81
N GLN A 40 -6.65 -5.31 -2.59
CA GLN A 40 -5.35 -5.87 -2.24
C GLN A 40 -4.45 -5.91 -3.47
N LEU A 41 -3.40 -5.08 -3.46
CA LEU A 41 -2.38 -5.08 -4.51
C LEU A 41 -1.34 -6.19 -4.25
N SER A 42 -0.90 -6.87 -5.32
CA SER A 42 0.25 -7.76 -5.25
C SER A 42 1.52 -6.99 -4.89
N SER A 43 2.55 -7.70 -4.41
CA SER A 43 3.86 -7.11 -4.16
C SER A 43 4.43 -6.43 -5.40
N GLU A 44 4.26 -7.03 -6.59
CA GLU A 44 4.73 -6.41 -7.85
C GLU A 44 3.95 -5.13 -8.17
N GLN A 45 2.64 -5.11 -7.94
CA GLN A 45 1.82 -3.92 -8.18
C GLN A 45 2.19 -2.77 -7.23
N LYS A 46 2.44 -3.07 -5.95
CA LYS A 46 2.92 -2.09 -4.96
C LYS A 46 4.27 -1.52 -5.38
N GLU A 47 5.18 -2.36 -5.83
CA GLU A 47 6.49 -1.94 -6.31
C GLU A 47 6.40 -1.07 -7.57
N ALA A 48 5.59 -1.47 -8.55
CA ALA A 48 5.38 -0.72 -9.79
C ALA A 48 4.84 0.69 -9.53
N ILE A 49 3.84 0.81 -8.65
CA ILE A 49 3.28 2.11 -8.25
C ILE A 49 4.33 2.96 -7.53
N SER A 50 5.12 2.36 -6.63
CA SER A 50 6.20 3.06 -5.92
C SER A 50 7.26 3.60 -6.89
N LYS A 51 7.67 2.80 -7.87
CA LYS A 51 8.60 3.21 -8.94
C LYS A 51 8.02 4.37 -9.76
N GLY A 52 6.78 4.25 -10.23
CA GLY A 52 6.11 5.29 -11.00
C GLY A 52 6.02 6.62 -10.24
N ARG A 53 5.63 6.59 -8.96
CA ARG A 53 5.58 7.79 -8.11
C ARG A 53 6.95 8.46 -7.97
N LYS A 54 8.02 7.67 -7.81
CA LYS A 54 9.39 8.20 -7.75
C LYS A 54 9.81 8.84 -9.08
N GLN A 55 9.52 8.19 -10.21
CA GLN A 55 9.82 8.71 -11.55
C GLN A 55 9.10 10.03 -11.83
N ILE A 56 7.82 10.13 -11.50
CA ILE A 56 7.05 11.38 -11.64
C ILE A 56 7.70 12.49 -10.79
N LYS A 57 8.03 12.19 -9.52
CA LYS A 57 8.67 13.16 -8.63
C LYS A 57 10.04 13.63 -9.14
N SER A 58 10.80 12.77 -9.79
CA SER A 58 12.10 13.10 -10.38
C SER A 58 12.02 13.69 -11.79
N GLY A 59 10.82 13.98 -12.31
CA GLY A 59 10.63 14.50 -13.67
C GLY A 59 10.83 13.46 -14.78
N GLY A 60 10.93 12.17 -14.44
CA GLY A 60 11.06 11.04 -15.37
C GLY A 60 9.72 10.62 -16.00
N SER A 61 8.87 11.58 -16.33
CA SER A 61 7.58 11.36 -17.00
C SER A 61 7.49 12.23 -18.25
N SER A 62 7.04 11.66 -19.35
CA SER A 62 6.80 12.37 -20.61
C SER A 62 5.30 12.51 -20.85
N SER A 63 4.89 13.62 -21.49
CA SER A 63 3.50 13.75 -21.94
C SER A 63 3.21 12.76 -23.06
N HIS A 64 1.93 12.39 -23.19
CA HIS A 64 1.48 11.52 -24.28
C HIS A 64 1.95 12.05 -25.65
N GLU A 65 1.79 13.35 -25.89
CA GLU A 65 2.13 13.94 -27.19
C GLU A 65 3.61 13.93 -27.49
N ALA A 66 4.46 14.13 -26.47
CA ALA A 66 5.90 14.03 -26.63
C ALA A 66 6.31 12.60 -27.04
N VAL A 67 5.77 11.59 -26.36
CA VAL A 67 6.05 10.17 -26.65
C VAL A 67 5.56 9.79 -28.05
N ILE A 68 4.34 10.20 -28.44
CA ILE A 68 3.79 9.90 -29.76
C ILE A 68 4.57 10.60 -30.87
N SER A 69 5.02 11.84 -30.65
CA SER A 69 5.84 12.56 -31.62
C SER A 69 7.18 11.86 -31.84
N GLU A 70 7.90 11.53 -30.76
CA GLU A 70 9.18 10.81 -30.81
C GLU A 70 9.04 9.46 -31.54
N MET A 71 7.97 8.70 -31.22
CA MET A 71 7.69 7.42 -31.88
C MET A 71 7.46 7.59 -33.38
N LYS A 72 6.69 8.60 -33.81
CA LYS A 72 6.44 8.89 -35.23
C LYS A 72 7.73 9.25 -35.95
N GLU A 73 8.56 10.10 -35.35
CA GLU A 73 9.86 10.46 -35.92
C GLU A 73 10.78 9.24 -36.06
N TRP A 74 10.80 8.34 -35.08
CA TRP A 74 11.58 7.11 -35.13
C TRP A 74 11.14 6.19 -36.28
N LEU A 75 9.82 6.03 -36.47
CA LEU A 75 9.26 5.21 -37.56
C LEU A 75 9.60 5.75 -38.94
N LEU A 76 9.68 7.08 -39.10
CA LEU A 76 9.99 7.73 -40.38
C LEU A 76 11.49 7.71 -40.73
N LYS A 77 12.36 7.46 -39.75
CA LYS A 77 13.82 7.34 -39.94
C LYS A 77 14.26 5.94 -40.41
N LYS A 78 13.33 5.04 -40.68
CA LYS A 78 13.57 3.66 -41.15
C LYS A 78 13.17 3.52 -42.61
#